data_AF-N9MLV8-F1
#
_entry.id   AF-N9MLV8-F1
#
_cell.length_a   1.000
_cell.length_b   1.000
_cell.length_c   1.000
_cell.angle_alpha   90.00
_cell.angle_beta   90.00
_cell.angle_gamma   90.00
#
_symmetry.space_group_name_H-M   'P 1'
#
loop_
_entity.id
_entity.type
_entity.pdbx_description
1 polymer ?
#
loop_
_entity_poly.entity_id
_entity_poly.type
_entity_poly.pdbx_seq_one_letter_code
_entity_poly.pdbx_strand_id
1 'polypeptide(L)'
;MIKSLFRLSLRMVTGFVQSLIKLSGLNGTAPDYSTICRRQKHIDIAISYQKTCDGLYLLINSTGLSFLGEGEWRRKKHGPEYRRQWRKLHMV
;
A
#
# COMPACT_ATOMS: atom_id res chain seq x y z
N MET A 1 0.86 -9.79 -7.73
CA MET A 1 1.52 -9.88 -6.41
C MET A 1 2.43 -8.69 -6.13
N ILE A 2 3.53 -8.47 -6.87
CA ILE A 2 4.49 -7.36 -6.62
C ILE A 2 3.82 -5.98 -6.53
N LYS A 3 2.93 -5.67 -7.48
CA LYS A 3 2.15 -4.42 -7.47
C LYS A 3 1.40 -4.19 -6.14
N SER A 4 0.73 -5.21 -5.62
CA SER A 4 -0.12 -5.04 -4.43
C SER A 4 0.66 -5.19 -3.13
N LEU A 5 1.73 -5.99 -3.11
CA LEU A 5 2.63 -6.14 -1.97
C LEU A 5 3.40 -4.84 -1.70
N PHE A 6 4.01 -4.25 -2.73
CA PHE A 6 4.78 -3.01 -2.63
C PHE A 6 3.97 -1.75 -2.89
N ARG A 7 2.66 -1.89 -3.16
CA ARG A 7 1.73 -0.79 -3.49
C ARG A 7 2.23 0.11 -4.63
N LEU A 8 2.92 -0.46 -5.61
CA LEU A 8 3.50 0.25 -6.76
C LEU A 8 2.48 0.44 -7.90
N SER A 9 2.70 1.46 -8.74
CA SER A 9 1.98 1.56 -10.02
C SER A 9 2.51 0.52 -11.02
N LEU A 10 1.70 0.14 -12.01
CA LEU A 10 2.12 -0.85 -13.02
C LEU A 10 3.40 -0.44 -13.76
N ARG A 11 3.59 0.85 -14.05
CA ARG A 11 4.81 1.38 -14.68
C ARG A 11 6.03 1.25 -13.77
N MET A 12 5.87 1.50 -12.47
CA MET A 12 6.96 1.30 -11.50
C MET A 12 7.31 -0.18 -11.36
N VAL A 13 6.33 -1.08 -11.39
CA VAL A 13 6.57 -2.53 -11.36
C VAL A 13 7.44 -2.97 -12.54
N THR A 14 7.24 -2.41 -13.74
CA THR A 14 8.06 -2.75 -14.92
C THR A 14 9.54 -2.42 -14.69
N GLY A 15 9.84 -1.20 -14.23
CA GLY A 15 11.22 -0.80 -13.91
C GLY A 15 11.81 -1.56 -12.73
N PHE A 16 10.99 -1.82 -11.69
CA PHE A 16 11.40 -2.61 -10.53
C PHE A 16 11.81 -4.04 -10.91
N VAL A 17 11.01 -4.72 -11.74
CA VAL A 17 11.31 -6.07 -12.22
C VAL A 17 12.57 -6.06 -13.11
N GLN A 18 12.73 -5.05 -13.97
CA GLN A 18 13.93 -4.91 -14.79
C GLN A 18 15.21 -4.74 -13.95
N SER A 19 15.15 -3.90 -12.91
CA SER A 19 16.26 -3.72 -11.96
C SER A 19 16.57 -5.00 -11.20
N LEU A 20 15.53 -5.74 -10.77
CA LEU A 20 15.70 -7.01 -10.07
C LEU A 20 16.39 -8.04 -10.96
N ILE A 21 15.98 -8.17 -12.22
CA ILE A 21 16.61 -9.09 -13.18
C ILE A 21 18.10 -8.74 -13.39
N LYS A 22 18.40 -7.44 -13.55
CA LYS A 22 19.78 -6.95 -13.69
C LYS A 22 20.64 -7.27 -12.45
N LEU A 23 20.09 -7.07 -11.25
CA LEU A 23 20.75 -7.41 -9.98
C LEU A 23 20.94 -8.91 -9.79
N SER A 24 20.01 -9.72 -10.32
CA SER A 24 20.04 -11.19 -10.21
C SER A 24 21.03 -11.86 -11.16
N GLY A 25 21.69 -11.11 -12.04
CA GLY A 25 22.56 -11.67 -13.09
C GLY A 25 21.81 -12.54 -14.11
N LEU A 26 20.48 -12.39 -14.20
CA LEU A 26 19.65 -13.16 -15.13
C LEU A 26 19.59 -12.42 -16.47
N ASN A 27 19.73 -13.15 -17.58
CA ASN A 27 19.66 -12.60 -18.94
C ASN A 27 18.23 -12.30 -19.42
N GLY A 28 17.25 -12.30 -18.52
CA GLY A 28 15.84 -12.12 -18.86
C GLY A 28 15.49 -10.66 -19.16
N THR A 29 14.53 -10.44 -20.05
CA THR A 29 13.92 -9.12 -20.25
C THR A 29 12.65 -9.02 -19.41
N ALA A 30 12.43 -7.91 -18.70
CA ALA A 30 11.15 -7.73 -18.01
C ALA A 30 10.01 -7.68 -19.04
N PRO A 31 8.85 -8.29 -18.75
CA PRO A 31 7.68 -8.17 -19.61
C PRO A 31 7.28 -6.69 -19.78
N ASP A 32 6.86 -6.32 -20.99
CA ASP A 32 6.40 -4.95 -21.25
C ASP A 32 5.13 -4.60 -20.47
N TYR A 33 4.85 -3.31 -20.34
CA TYR A 33 3.69 -2.81 -19.60
C TYR A 33 2.37 -3.43 -20.10
N SER A 34 2.21 -3.58 -21.41
CA SER A 34 1.01 -4.12 -22.04
C SER A 34 0.80 -5.60 -21.69
N THR A 35 1.87 -6.39 -21.63
CA THR A 35 1.81 -7.80 -21.21
C THR A 35 1.46 -7.93 -19.73
N ILE A 36 2.06 -7.11 -18.87
CA ILE A 36 1.74 -7.11 -17.44
C ILE A 36 0.27 -6.69 -17.23
N CYS A 37 -0.19 -5.65 -17.91
CA CYS A 37 -1.56 -5.14 -17.79
C CYS A 37 -2.61 -6.18 -18.20
N ARG A 38 -2.39 -6.87 -19.33
CA ARG A 38 -3.29 -7.96 -19.78
C ARG A 38 -3.30 -9.14 -18.81
N ARG A 39 -2.13 -9.60 -18.36
CA ARG A 39 -2.04 -10.69 -17.37
C ARG A 39 -2.72 -10.33 -16.05
N GLN A 40 -2.60 -9.10 -15.59
CA GLN A 40 -3.22 -8.66 -14.34
C GLN A 40 -4.75 -8.83 -14.34
N LYS A 41 -5.41 -8.78 -15.51
CA LYS A 41 -6.87 -8.96 -15.61
C LYS A 41 -7.34 -10.38 -15.29
N HIS A 42 -6.46 -11.37 -15.47
CA HIS A 42 -6.79 -12.78 -15.31
C HIS A 42 -6.18 -13.39 -14.04
N ILE A 43 -5.37 -12.63 -13.30
CA ILE A 43 -4.78 -13.09 -12.04
C ILE A 43 -5.71 -12.68 -10.92
N ASP A 44 -6.36 -13.67 -10.30
CA ASP A 44 -7.12 -13.45 -9.08
C ASP A 44 -6.15 -13.37 -7.89
N ILE A 45 -6.10 -12.22 -7.21
CA ILE A 45 -5.17 -11.98 -6.10
C ILE A 45 -6.01 -11.73 -4.85
N ALA A 46 -6.19 -12.78 -4.05
CA ALA A 46 -6.68 -12.65 -2.69
C ALA A 46 -5.52 -12.19 -1.78
N ILE A 47 -5.49 -10.90 -1.44
CA ILE A 47 -4.58 -10.40 -0.38
C ILE A 47 -5.28 -10.65 0.94
N SER A 48 -4.86 -11.69 1.66
CA SER A 48 -5.37 -11.96 3.00
C SER A 48 -5.05 -10.77 3.92
N TYR A 49 -6.08 -10.14 4.47
CA TYR A 49 -5.90 -9.16 5.53
C TYR A 49 -5.40 -9.88 6.79
N GLN A 50 -4.16 -9.61 7.20
CA GLN A 50 -3.71 -10.02 8.51
C GLN A 50 -4.31 -9.06 9.54
N LYS A 51 -5.23 -9.57 10.35
CA LYS A 51 -5.67 -8.88 11.56
C LYS A 51 -4.44 -8.69 12.46
N THR A 52 -4.14 -7.45 12.79
CA THR A 52 -3.21 -7.17 13.90
C THR A 52 -3.85 -7.70 15.17
N CYS A 53 -3.09 -8.48 15.97
CA CYS A 53 -3.52 -8.91 17.29
C CYS A 53 -3.53 -7.74 18.30
N ASP A 54 -2.86 -6.64 17.95
CA ASP A 54 -2.89 -5.40 18.71
C ASP A 54 -4.26 -4.73 18.58
N GLY A 55 -4.76 -4.23 19.71
CA GLY A 55 -6.00 -3.47 19.78
C GLY A 55 -5.93 -2.24 18.88
N LEU A 56 -6.95 -2.05 18.04
CA LEU A 56 -7.12 -0.83 17.27
C LEU A 56 -7.72 0.24 18.18
N TYR A 57 -6.92 1.24 18.56
CA TYR A 57 -7.42 2.39 19.31
C TYR A 57 -8.11 3.36 18.36
N LEU A 58 -9.36 3.70 18.64
CA LEU A 58 -10.20 4.52 17.79
C LEU A 58 -10.69 5.73 18.59
N LEU A 59 -10.42 6.96 18.11
CA LEU A 59 -11.07 8.16 18.66
C LEU A 59 -12.32 8.45 17.85
N ILE A 60 -13.44 8.58 18.56
CA ILE A 60 -14.72 8.99 17.98
C ILE A 60 -15.06 10.36 18.55
N ASN A 61 -15.39 11.31 17.68
CA ASN A 61 -15.96 12.59 18.07
C ASN A 61 -17.18 12.93 17.19
N SER A 62 -17.92 13.99 17.54
CA SER A 62 -19.11 14.44 16.78
C SER A 62 -18.81 14.85 15.33
N THR A 63 -17.54 15.00 14.96
CA THR A 63 -17.10 15.37 13.60
C THR A 63 -16.52 14.22 12.80
N GLY A 64 -16.29 13.04 13.41
CA GLY A 64 -15.75 11.88 12.72
C GLY A 64 -14.90 10.94 13.57
N LEU A 65 -14.16 10.11 12.84
CA LEU A 65 -13.39 8.98 13.32
C LEU A 65 -11.90 9.18 13.05
N SER A 66 -11.06 8.86 14.03
CA SER A 66 -9.61 8.79 13.86
C SER A 66 -9.06 7.45 14.34
N PHE A 67 -8.21 6.84 13.52
CA PHE A 67 -7.47 5.63 13.88
C PHE A 67 -6.21 6.06 14.65
N LEU A 68 -6.20 5.82 15.95
CA LEU A 68 -5.10 6.15 16.83
C LEU A 68 -3.99 5.11 16.61
N GLY A 69 -2.93 5.55 15.93
CA GLY A 69 -1.67 4.83 15.86
C GLY A 69 -0.59 5.85 15.55
N GLU A 70 -0.01 6.45 16.60
CA GLU A 70 1.17 7.34 16.62
C GLU A 70 1.20 8.58 15.70
N GLY A 71 0.42 8.66 14.63
CA GLY A 71 0.63 9.57 13.50
C GLY A 71 0.25 11.02 13.75
N GLU A 72 -0.72 11.30 14.64
CA GLU A 72 -1.09 12.69 15.00
C GLU A 72 0.00 13.34 15.88
N TRP A 73 0.44 12.65 16.93
CA TRP A 73 1.52 13.11 17.80
C TRP A 73 2.87 13.09 17.09
N ARG A 74 3.19 12.03 16.33
CA ARG A 74 4.43 11.96 15.55
C ARG A 74 4.45 12.98 14.40
N ARG A 75 3.32 13.34 13.77
CA ARG A 75 3.31 14.47 12.81
C ARG A 75 3.63 15.79 13.51
N LYS A 76 3.06 16.02 14.69
CA LYS A 76 3.35 17.22 15.49
C LYS A 76 4.83 17.31 15.87
N LYS A 77 5.48 16.17 16.10
CA LYS A 77 6.89 16.08 16.53
C LYS A 77 7.91 15.96 15.38
N HIS A 78 7.59 15.22 14.31
CA HIS A 78 8.52 14.79 13.25
C HIS A 78 8.09 15.26 11.84
N GLY A 79 7.01 16.03 11.72
CA GLY A 79 6.64 16.67 10.45
C GLY A 79 5.85 15.77 9.48
N PRO A 80 5.84 16.12 8.18
CA PRO A 80 4.86 15.62 7.20
C PRO A 80 5.05 14.16 6.76
N GLU A 81 6.05 13.45 7.28
CA GLU A 81 6.36 12.05 6.95
C GLU A 81 5.20 11.08 7.26
N TYR A 82 4.28 11.46 8.17
CA TYR A 82 3.12 10.65 8.56
C TYR A 82 1.80 11.20 7.99
N ARG A 83 0.92 10.34 7.45
CA ARG A 83 -0.39 10.74 6.87
C ARG A 83 -1.49 10.84 7.94
N ARG A 84 -2.35 11.86 7.87
CA ARG A 84 -3.57 11.97 8.72
C ARG A 84 -4.54 10.85 8.37
N GLN A 85 -5.07 10.16 9.38
CA GLN A 85 -6.04 9.07 9.22
C GLN A 85 -7.44 9.44 9.75
N TRP A 86 -7.90 10.65 9.43
CA TRP A 86 -9.26 11.08 9.73
C TRP A 86 -10.23 10.58 8.67
N ARG A 87 -11.37 10.05 9.09
CA ARG A 87 -12.51 9.71 8.23
C ARG A 87 -13.79 10.27 8.82
N LYS A 88 -14.66 10.83 7.98
CA LYS A 88 -16.02 11.20 8.41
C LYS A 88 -16.78 9.93 8.77
N LEU A 89 -17.42 9.92 9.93
CA LEU A 89 -18.27 8.83 10.39
C LEU A 89 -19.65 9.42 10.70
N HIS A 90 -20.67 8.88 10.04
CA HIS A 90 -22.06 9.17 10.36
C HIS A 90 -22.58 8.01 11.22
N MET A 91 -22.87 8.28 12.49
CA MET A 91 -23.55 7.33 13.36
C MET A 91 -25.04 7.68 13.29
N VAL A 92 -25.83 6.81 12.65
CA VAL A 92 -27.29 6.92 12.53
C VAL A 92 -27.92 5.95 13.53
#